data_AF-W2D1W2-F1
#
_entry.id   AF-W2D1W2-F1
#
_cell.length_a   1.000
_cell.length_b   1.000
_cell.length_c   1.000
_cell.angle_alpha   90.00
_cell.angle_beta   90.00
_cell.angle_gamma   90.00
#
_symmetry.space_group_name_H-M   'P 1'
#
loop_
_entity.id
_entity.type
_entity.pdbx_description
1 polymer ?
#
loop_
_entity_poly.entity_id
_entity_poly.type
_entity_poly.pdbx_seq_one_letter_code
_entity_poly.pdbx_strand_id
1 'polypeptide(L)' 'EETIVNEAGVTLHRIMATRDSRHAKAGQTGGFVEKESNLADEAWVADEARVWGEARLYGYSYAGGQACIYDKARMHSQA' A
#
# COMPACT_ATOMS: atom_id res chain seq x y z
N GLU A 1 2.92 -15.71 1.74
CA GLU A 1 3.26 -14.44 1.07
C GLU A 1 2.62 -14.48 -0.31
N GLU A 2 1.64 -13.61 -0.57
CA GLU A 2 0.97 -13.54 -1.87
C GLU A 2 1.65 -12.46 -2.71
N THR A 3 1.96 -12.80 -3.96
CA THR A 3 2.61 -11.88 -4.91
C THR A 3 1.88 -11.88 -6.24
N ILE A 4 1.88 -10.75 -6.92
CA ILE A 4 1.34 -10.58 -8.26
C ILE A 4 2.34 -9.82 -9.13
N VAL A 5 2.25 -10.00 -10.44
CA VAL A 5 2.93 -9.13 -11.42
C VAL A 5 1.89 -8.20 -12.02
N ASN A 6 2.10 -6.89 -11.92
CA ASN A 6 1.19 -5.91 -12.50
C ASN A 6 1.42 -5.73 -14.02
N GLU A 7 0.62 -4.88 -14.65
CA GLU A 7 0.72 -4.58 -16.09
C GLU A 7 2.06 -3.95 -16.51
N ALA A 8 2.82 -3.37 -15.57
CA ALA A 8 4.14 -2.81 -15.80
C ALA A 8 5.28 -3.84 -15.63
N GLY A 9 4.96 -5.12 -15.39
CA GLY A 9 5.96 -6.16 -15.15
C GLY A 9 6.62 -6.09 -13.77
N VAL A 10 6.03 -5.35 -12.83
CA VAL A 10 6.55 -5.17 -11.47
C VAL A 10 5.93 -6.22 -10.55
N THR A 11 6.77 -6.93 -9.80
CA THR A 11 6.34 -7.82 -8.73
C THR A 11 5.88 -7.01 -7.52
N LEU A 12 4.65 -7.25 -7.06
CA LEU A 12 4.07 -6.63 -5.88
C LEU A 12 3.78 -7.70 -4.82
N HIS A 13 3.92 -7.31 -3.56
CA HIS A 13 3.75 -8.15 -2.39
C HIS A 13 2.51 -7.69 -1.61
N ARG A 14 1.64 -8.64 -1.24
CA ARG A 14 0.46 -8.33 -0.43
C ARG A 14 0.90 -7.89 0.96
N ILE A 15 0.40 -6.76 1.43
CA ILE A 15 0.71 -6.26 2.77
C ILE A 15 -0.16 -6.94 3.83
N MET A 16 0.37 -7.04 5.04
CA MET A 16 -0.35 -7.47 6.23
C MET A 16 -0.05 -6.52 7.36
N ALA A 17 -1.09 -6.07 8.07
CA ALA A 17 -0.92 -5.23 9.24
C ALA A 17 -0.21 -6.01 10.36
N THR A 18 0.90 -5.49 10.86
CA THR A 18 1.66 -6.11 11.96
C THR A 18 1.15 -5.69 13.34
N ARG A 19 0.34 -4.64 13.41
CA ARG A 19 -0.30 -4.11 14.61
C ARG A 19 -1.62 -3.43 14.25
N ASP A 20 -2.41 -3.10 15.26
CA ASP A 20 -3.59 -2.26 15.09
C ASP A 20 -3.18 -0.83 14.66
N SER A 21 -3.95 -0.29 13.72
CA SER A 21 -3.85 1.07 13.18
C SER A 21 -5.24 1.71 13.04
N ARG A 22 -5.28 2.93 12.51
CA ARG A 22 -6.54 3.61 12.15
C ARG A 22 -7.33 2.82 11.07
N HIS A 23 -6.63 2.16 10.16
CA HIS A 23 -7.22 1.58 8.94
C HIS A 23 -7.31 0.05 8.95
N ALA A 24 -6.52 -0.64 9.80
CA ALA A 24 -6.45 -2.10 9.80
C ALA A 24 -6.15 -2.67 11.19
N LYS A 25 -6.54 -3.94 11.40
CA LYS A 25 -6.23 -4.72 12.60
C LYS A 25 -5.03 -5.63 12.38
N ALA A 26 -4.30 -5.94 13.46
CA ALA A 26 -3.18 -6.88 13.38
C ALA A 26 -3.60 -8.20 12.71
N GLY A 27 -2.81 -8.65 11.73
CA GLY A 27 -3.09 -9.85 10.93
C GLY A 27 -4.02 -9.63 9.72
N GLN A 28 -4.66 -8.45 9.60
CA GLN A 28 -5.48 -8.13 8.43
C GLN A 28 -4.60 -7.93 7.19
N THR A 29 -4.98 -8.58 6.09
CA THR A 29 -4.36 -8.37 4.78
C THR A 29 -4.91 -7.13 4.09
N GLY A 30 -4.03 -6.43 3.36
CA GLY A 30 -4.37 -5.27 2.54
C GLY A 30 -4.11 -5.53 1.07
N GLY A 31 -3.91 -4.45 0.30
CA GLY A 31 -3.49 -4.50 -1.09
C GLY A 31 -2.00 -4.79 -1.25
N PHE A 32 -1.41 -4.28 -2.33
CA PHE A 32 -0.08 -4.69 -2.78
C PHE A 32 0.90 -3.53 -2.90
N VAL A 33 2.16 -3.77 -2.52
CA VAL A 33 3.27 -2.82 -2.68
C VAL A 33 4.47 -3.47 -3.35
N GLU A 34 5.26 -2.74 -4.13
CA GLU A 34 6.52 -3.25 -4.69
C GLU A 34 7.60 -3.39 -3.59
N LYS A 35 7.71 -2.39 -2.72
CA LYS A 35 8.73 -2.33 -1.68
C LYS A 35 8.19 -1.65 -0.42
N GLU A 36 8.78 -1.98 0.73
CA GLU A 36 8.41 -1.39 2.02
C GLU A 36 8.37 0.15 1.97
N SER A 37 9.32 0.77 1.27
CA SER A 37 9.39 2.22 1.15
C SER A 37 8.23 2.89 0.40
N ASN A 38 7.30 2.13 -0.20
CA ASN A 38 6.07 2.66 -0.80
C ASN A 38 5.02 3.05 0.26
N LEU A 39 5.12 2.51 1.48
CA LEU A 39 4.17 2.71 2.56
C LEU A 39 4.90 3.07 3.86
N ALA A 40 4.52 4.16 4.50
CA ALA A 40 5.12 4.62 5.75
C ALA A 40 4.06 5.09 6.77
N ASP A 41 4.48 5.23 8.02
CA ASP A 41 3.67 5.69 9.15
C ASP A 41 2.41 4.84 9.40
N GLU A 42 1.22 5.46 9.37
CA GLU A 42 -0.10 4.84 9.57
C GLU A 42 -0.85 4.67 8.25
N ALA A 43 -0.15 4.80 7.11
CA ALA A 43 -0.76 4.69 5.81
C ALA A 43 -1.19 3.25 5.53
N TRP A 44 -2.25 3.09 4.73
CA TRP A 44 -2.81 1.78 4.42
C TRP A 44 -3.21 1.63 2.96
N VAL A 45 -2.89 0.47 2.40
CA VAL A 45 -3.34 0.00 1.09
C VAL A 45 -4.32 -1.13 1.34
N ALA A 46 -5.58 -0.97 0.98
CA ALA A 46 -6.66 -1.93 1.17
C ALA A 46 -7.03 -2.64 -0.14
N ASP A 47 -7.80 -3.72 -0.01
CA ASP A 47 -8.42 -4.44 -1.12
C ASP A 47 -7.40 -4.91 -2.18
N GLU A 48 -7.59 -4.49 -3.43
CA GLU A 48 -6.75 -4.82 -4.59
C GLU A 48 -5.95 -3.60 -5.07
N ALA A 49 -5.82 -2.57 -4.23
CA ALA A 49 -5.03 -1.40 -4.54
C ALA A 49 -3.54 -1.75 -4.64
N ARG A 50 -2.83 -1.07 -5.53
CA ARG A 50 -1.45 -1.36 -5.93
C ARG A 50 -0.62 -0.09 -5.86
N VAL A 51 0.50 -0.14 -5.15
CA VAL A 51 1.46 0.96 -5.05
C VAL A 51 2.84 0.50 -5.50
N TRP A 52 3.43 1.16 -6.50
CA TRP A 52 4.74 0.75 -7.03
C TRP A 52 5.56 1.93 -7.57
N GLY A 53 6.78 1.66 -8.02
CA GLY A 53 7.72 2.65 -8.52
C GLY A 53 8.26 3.56 -7.41
N GLU A 54 8.32 4.86 -7.69
CA GLU A 54 8.77 5.87 -6.71
C GLU A 54 7.64 6.37 -5.79
N ALA A 55 6.43 5.79 -5.90
CA ALA A 55 5.27 6.27 -5.18
C ALA A 55 5.42 6.09 -3.66
N ARG A 56 4.91 7.05 -2.88
CA ARG A 56 4.88 6.97 -1.41
C ARG A 56 3.54 7.40 -0.83
N LEU A 57 3.00 6.54 0.02
CA LEU A 57 1.89 6.83 0.92
C LEU A 57 2.44 6.96 2.35
N TYR A 58 2.08 8.03 3.05
CA TYR A 58 2.58 8.34 4.39
C TYR A 58 1.58 9.17 5.20
N GLY A 59 1.83 9.35 6.50
CA GLY A 59 0.84 9.87 7.45
C GLY A 59 -0.34 8.91 7.63
N TYR A 60 -1.58 9.40 7.58
CA TYR A 60 -2.80 8.60 7.68
C TYR A 60 -3.45 8.30 6.31
N SER A 61 -2.68 8.35 5.22
CA SER A 61 -3.24 8.17 3.87
C SER A 61 -3.83 6.77 3.66
N TYR A 62 -4.92 6.68 2.91
CA TYR A 62 -5.61 5.42 2.60
C TYR A 62 -5.79 5.29 1.07
N ALA A 63 -5.48 4.13 0.54
CA ALA A 63 -5.82 3.74 -0.83
C ALA A 63 -6.61 2.42 -0.79
N GLY A 64 -7.76 2.35 -1.45
CA GLY A 64 -8.62 1.15 -1.46
C GLY A 64 -9.22 0.86 -2.83
N GLY A 65 -10.05 -0.17 -2.90
CA GLY A 65 -10.65 -0.66 -4.14
C GLY A 65 -9.59 -1.20 -5.11
N GLN A 66 -9.60 -0.67 -6.34
CA GLN A 66 -8.66 -1.05 -7.41
C GLN A 66 -7.68 0.09 -7.75
N ALA A 67 -7.36 0.95 -6.77
CA ALA A 67 -6.48 2.09 -7.01
C ALA A 67 -5.07 1.65 -7.47
N CYS A 68 -4.53 2.36 -8.45
CA CYS A 68 -3.19 2.14 -8.99
C CYS A 68 -2.35 3.42 -8.79
N ILE A 69 -1.40 3.40 -7.86
CA ILE A 69 -0.61 4.58 -7.48
C ILE A 69 0.86 4.30 -7.77
N TYR A 70 1.45 5.04 -8.69
CA TYR A 70 2.78 4.72 -9.21
C TYR A 70 3.54 5.96 -9.68
N ASP A 71 4.72 5.73 -10.27
CA ASP A 71 5.66 6.78 -10.68
C ASP A 71 6.03 7.68 -9.48
N LYS A 72 6.03 9.01 -9.60
CA LYS A 72 6.45 9.94 -8.54
C LYS A 72 5.33 10.36 -7.58
N ALA A 73 4.23 9.61 -7.52
CA ALA A 73 3.07 9.97 -6.71
C ALA A 73 3.42 10.07 -5.20
N ARG A 74 2.87 11.09 -4.54
CA ARG A 74 2.97 11.29 -3.08
C ARG A 74 1.56 11.48 -2.53
N MET A 75 1.14 10.62 -1.63
CA MET A 75 -0.12 10.74 -0.90
C MET A 75 0.18 10.90 0.58
N HIS A 76 -0.44 11.92 1.16
CA HIS A 76 -0.25 12.28 2.55
C HIS A 76 -1.57 12.73 3.15
N SER A 77 -1.83 12.30 4.38
CA SER A 77 -2.95 12.78 5.17
C SER A 77 -2.49 13.10 6.60
N GLN A 78 -2.87 14.27 7.08
CA GLN A 78 -2.69 14.67 8.48
C GLN A 78 -3.90 14.20 9.31
N ALA A 79 -3.70 14.12 10.62
CA ALA A 79 -4.58 13.48 11.61
C ALA A 79 -6.06 13.84 11.51
#